data_AF-A0A7Y8GMZ5-F1
#
_entry.id   AF-A0A7Y8GMZ5-F1
#
_cell.length_a   1.000
_cell.length_b   1.000
_cell.length_c   1.000
_cell.angle_alpha   90.00
_cell.angle_beta   90.00
_cell.angle_gamma   90.00
#
_symmetry.space_group_name_H-M   'P 1'
#
loop_
_entity.id
_entity.type
_entity.pdbx_description
1 polymer ?
#
loop_
_entity_poly.entity_id
_entity_poly.type
_entity_poly.pdbx_seq_one_letter_code
_entity_poly.pdbx_strand_id
1 'polypeptide(L)'
;METQKKKAPEPGSMEALAEIIAQRVERRKDPQPRLRVITTPRPTLIDGITRDSILRRIRWLRDHYNLGCLIAQATFNLPSIDCLEDADLMQLHREMEYARECCVEGVSIEEAGLIRNVAIPAAD
;
A
#
# COMPACT_ATOMS: atom_id res chain seq x y z
N MET A 1 -8.61 -22.77 -63.95
CA MET A 1 -7.78 -21.68 -64.51
C MET A 1 -8.77 -20.77 -65.21
N GLU A 2 -8.93 -19.49 -64.89
CA GLU A 2 -7.89 -18.47 -64.81
C GLU A 2 -8.21 -17.47 -63.70
N THR A 3 -7.24 -17.24 -62.82
CA THR A 3 -7.21 -16.09 -61.93
C THR A 3 -7.12 -14.83 -62.78
N GLN A 4 -8.22 -14.07 -62.88
CA GLN A 4 -8.20 -12.74 -63.47
C GLN A 4 -7.20 -11.88 -62.69
N LYS A 5 -6.09 -11.51 -63.33
CA LYS A 5 -5.16 -10.51 -62.81
C LYS A 5 -5.92 -9.18 -62.73
N LYS A 6 -6.25 -8.74 -61.51
CA LYS A 6 -6.80 -7.40 -61.28
C LYS A 6 -5.84 -6.37 -61.89
N LYS A 7 -6.36 -5.57 -62.82
CA LYS A 7 -5.65 -4.43 -63.42
C LYS A 7 -5.34 -3.43 -62.30
N ALA A 8 -4.10 -2.94 -62.24
CA ALA A 8 -3.68 -1.96 -61.24
C ALA A 8 -4.53 -0.68 -61.35
N PRO A 9 -4.91 -0.05 -60.22
CA PRO A 9 -5.76 1.13 -60.25
C PRO A 9 -5.06 2.29 -60.97
N GLU A 10 -5.85 3.08 -61.72
CA GLU A 10 -5.35 4.25 -62.45
C GLU A 10 -4.78 5.28 -61.44
N PRO A 11 -3.60 5.87 -61.71
CA PRO A 11 -2.98 6.84 -60.81
C PRO A 11 -3.88 8.08 -60.65
N GLY A 12 -4.19 8.44 -59.40
CA GLY A 12 -5.10 9.56 -59.07
C GLY A 12 -6.56 9.16 -58.83
N SER A 13 -6.91 7.87 -58.98
CA SER A 13 -8.23 7.34 -58.60
C SER A 13 -8.40 7.22 -57.09
N MET A 14 -9.67 7.16 -56.64
CA MET A 14 -10.01 6.97 -55.23
C MET A 14 -9.57 5.59 -54.72
N GLU A 15 -9.57 4.60 -55.61
CA GLU A 15 -9.09 3.23 -55.36
C GLU A 15 -7.57 3.21 -55.14
N ALA A 16 -6.80 3.96 -55.94
CA ALA A 16 -5.36 4.10 -55.73
C ALA A 16 -5.04 4.79 -54.39
N LEU A 17 -5.82 5.81 -54.02
CA LEU A 17 -5.69 6.46 -52.71
C LEU A 17 -6.02 5.50 -51.55
N ALA A 18 -7.10 4.71 -51.69
CA ALA A 18 -7.50 3.72 -50.68
C ALA A 18 -6.42 2.65 -50.48
N GLU A 19 -5.78 2.19 -51.55
CA GLU A 19 -4.70 1.20 -51.49
C GLU A 19 -3.44 1.77 -50.82
N ILE A 20 -3.10 3.03 -51.10
CA ILE A 20 -2.00 3.74 -50.43
C ILE A 20 -2.29 3.92 -48.92
N ILE A 21 -3.53 4.26 -48.55
CA ILE A 21 -3.94 4.38 -47.16
C ILE A 21 -3.85 3.02 -46.46
N ALA A 22 -4.36 1.95 -47.08
CA ALA A 22 -4.31 0.59 -46.54
C ALA A 22 -2.85 0.14 -46.29
N GLN A 23 -1.97 0.31 -47.28
CA GLN A 23 -0.54 0.02 -47.12
C GLN A 23 0.11 0.84 -46.00
N ARG A 24 -0.30 2.09 -45.81
CA ARG A 24 0.27 2.97 -44.79
C ARG A 24 -0.24 2.67 -43.38
N VAL A 25 -1.47 2.19 -43.26
CA VAL A 25 -2.05 1.70 -41.99
C VAL A 25 -1.41 0.38 -41.57
N GLU A 26 -1.17 -0.54 -42.52
CA GLU A 26 -0.46 -1.79 -42.24
C GLU A 26 0.99 -1.55 -41.79
N ARG A 27 1.69 -0.60 -42.42
CA ARG A 27 3.05 -0.21 -42.01
C ARG A 27 3.12 0.51 -40.65
N ARG A 28 2.01 1.09 -40.19
CA ARG A 28 1.88 1.74 -38.88
C ARG A 28 1.35 0.83 -37.78
N LYS A 29 1.26 -0.49 -38.04
CA LYS A 29 0.94 -1.47 -37.01
C LYS A 29 2.17 -1.68 -36.12
N ASP A 30 2.60 -0.60 -35.46
CA ASP A 30 3.60 -0.67 -34.40
C ASP A 30 3.10 -1.70 -33.37
N PRO A 31 3.97 -2.61 -32.90
CA PRO A 31 3.57 -3.57 -31.88
C PRO A 31 3.03 -2.77 -30.70
N GLN A 32 1.79 -3.08 -30.29
CA GLN A 32 1.15 -2.38 -29.18
C GLN A 32 2.14 -2.32 -28.00
N PRO A 33 2.37 -1.13 -27.42
CA PRO A 33 3.30 -0.99 -26.31
C PRO A 33 2.88 -1.97 -25.22
N ARG A 34 3.82 -2.81 -24.78
CA ARG A 34 3.56 -3.80 -23.72
C ARG A 34 3.47 -3.04 -22.40
N LEU A 35 2.28 -2.55 -22.10
CA LEU A 35 1.98 -1.93 -20.82
C LEU A 35 2.03 -3.01 -19.74
N ARG A 36 2.93 -2.84 -18.77
CA ARG A 36 2.91 -3.63 -17.54
C ARG A 36 1.99 -2.90 -16.57
N VAL A 37 0.96 -3.58 -16.07
CA VAL A 37 0.19 -3.09 -14.93
C VAL A 37 1.15 -3.01 -13.75
N ILE A 38 1.47 -1.79 -13.32
CA ILE A 38 2.09 -1.54 -12.03
C ILE A 38 0.93 -1.45 -11.06
N THR A 39 0.77 -2.45 -10.20
CA THR A 39 -0.13 -2.34 -9.05
C THR A 39 0.39 -1.18 -8.22
N THR A 40 -0.33 -0.07 -8.22
CA THR A 40 -0.02 1.04 -7.32
C THR A 40 -0.06 0.49 -5.91
N PRO A 41 1.03 0.60 -5.13
CA PRO A 41 1.00 0.18 -3.75
C PRO A 41 -0.16 0.90 -3.04
N ARG A 42 -0.81 0.20 -2.12
CA ARG A 42 -1.87 0.78 -1.31
C ARG A 42 -1.32 2.08 -0.70
N PRO A 43 -2.05 3.21 -0.77
CA PRO A 43 -1.60 4.45 -0.13
C PRO A 43 -1.35 4.16 1.35
N THR A 44 -0.11 4.28 1.80
CA THR A 44 0.24 4.25 3.22
C THR A 44 -0.05 5.63 3.81
N LEU A 45 -0.50 5.69 5.06
CA LEU A 45 -0.72 6.98 5.72
C LEU A 45 0.61 7.67 6.03
N ILE A 46 1.66 6.89 6.23
CA ILE A 46 3.02 7.36 6.50
C ILE A 46 4.02 6.70 5.55
N ASP A 47 5.17 7.34 5.33
CA ASP A 47 6.24 6.75 4.55
C ASP A 47 7.02 5.69 5.35
N GLY A 48 7.79 4.86 4.65
CA GLY A 48 8.54 3.77 5.28
C GLY A 48 9.56 4.26 6.33
N ILE A 49 10.17 5.43 6.11
CA ILE A 49 11.15 6.01 7.03
C ILE A 49 10.47 6.44 8.34
N THR A 50 9.31 7.09 8.27
CA THR A 50 8.52 7.44 9.45
C THR A 50 8.07 6.19 10.19
N ARG A 51 7.60 5.17 9.46
CA ARG A 51 7.19 3.88 10.05
C ARG A 51 8.34 3.22 10.82
N ASP A 52 9.52 3.11 10.23
CA ASP A 52 10.71 2.56 10.89
C ASP A 52 11.13 3.36 12.12
N SER A 53 11.02 4.69 12.04
CA SER A 53 11.33 5.59 13.15
C SER A 53 10.36 5.39 14.32
N ILE A 54 9.06 5.27 14.04
CA ILE A 54 8.03 4.97 15.04
C ILE A 54 8.29 3.61 15.69
N LEU A 55 8.56 2.56 14.91
CA LEU A 55 8.85 1.22 15.44
C LEU A 55 10.07 1.22 16.37
N ARG A 56 11.15 1.92 15.97
CA ARG A 56 12.34 2.08 16.81
C ARG A 56 12.02 2.81 18.11
N ARG A 57 11.20 3.87 18.03
CA ARG A 57 10.78 4.64 19.20
C ARG A 57 9.92 3.83 20.16
N ILE A 58 8.94 3.09 19.66
CA ILE A 58 8.09 2.20 20.45
C ILE A 58 8.92 1.13 21.18
N ARG A 59 9.87 0.49 20.49
CA ARG A 59 10.77 -0.50 21.10
C ARG A 59 11.62 0.12 22.22
N TRP A 60 12.14 1.33 22.00
CA TRP A 60 12.88 2.05 23.05
C TRP A 60 11.99 2.37 24.25
N LEU A 61 10.76 2.86 24.03
CA LEU A 61 9.81 3.17 25.11
C LEU A 61 9.44 1.92 25.92
N ARG A 62 9.21 0.79 25.24
CA ARG A 62 8.99 -0.50 25.90
C ARG A 62 10.14 -0.84 26.85
N ASP A 63 11.38 -0.75 26.37
CA ASP A 63 12.55 -1.22 27.12
C ASP A 63 12.94 -0.25 28.25
N HIS A 64 12.78 1.07 28.06
CA HIS A 64 13.14 2.07 29.08
C HIS A 64 12.05 2.30 30.14
N TYR A 65 10.77 2.17 29.78
CA TYR A 65 9.64 2.47 30.67
C TYR A 65 8.82 1.23 31.02
N ASN A 66 9.29 0.04 30.62
CA ASN A 66 8.61 -1.24 30.86
C ASN A 66 7.16 -1.30 30.33
N LEU A 67 6.90 -0.65 29.18
CA LEU A 67 5.56 -0.50 28.59
C LEU A 67 5.16 -1.67 27.67
N GLY A 68 5.69 -2.87 27.90
CA GLY A 68 5.43 -4.04 27.05
C GLY A 68 3.96 -4.47 27.01
N CYS A 69 3.19 -4.17 28.08
CA CYS A 69 1.76 -4.46 28.13
C CYS A 69 0.94 -3.71 27.06
N LEU A 70 1.30 -2.45 26.74
CA LEU A 70 0.59 -1.66 25.73
C LEU A 70 0.81 -2.22 24.32
N ILE A 71 2.02 -2.73 24.06
CA ILE A 71 2.32 -3.46 22.82
C ILE A 71 1.49 -4.74 22.74
N ALA A 72 1.49 -5.56 23.79
CA ALA A 72 0.75 -6.82 23.81
C ALA A 72 -0.76 -6.60 23.57
N GLN A 73 -1.32 -5.54 24.14
CA GLN A 73 -2.69 -5.10 23.93
C GLN A 73 -2.96 -4.68 22.47
N ALA A 74 -2.09 -3.85 21.90
CA ALA A 74 -2.25 -3.38 20.52
C ALA A 74 -2.08 -4.52 19.50
N THR A 75 -1.24 -5.51 19.82
CA THR A 75 -1.01 -6.67 18.95
C THR A 75 -1.88 -7.87 19.31
N PHE A 76 -2.97 -7.69 20.07
CA PHE A 76 -3.86 -8.80 20.35
C PHE A 76 -4.44 -9.34 19.02
N ASN A 77 -4.27 -10.65 18.76
CA ASN A 77 -4.52 -11.32 17.47
C ASN A 77 -3.58 -10.96 16.30
N LEU A 78 -2.47 -10.28 16.56
CA LEU A 78 -1.41 -10.02 15.59
C LEU A 78 -0.09 -10.67 16.05
N PRO A 79 0.75 -11.15 15.12
CA PRO A 79 1.98 -11.84 15.48
C PRO A 79 3.05 -10.89 16.04
N SER A 80 3.05 -9.61 15.63
CA SER A 80 4.00 -8.60 16.13
C SER A 80 3.53 -7.17 15.85
N ILE A 81 4.23 -6.20 16.43
CA ILE A 81 4.03 -4.76 16.18
C ILE A 81 4.27 -4.36 14.73
N ASP A 82 5.09 -5.11 14.00
CA ASP A 82 5.40 -4.82 12.59
C ASP A 82 4.19 -5.06 11.68
N CYS A 83 3.21 -5.85 12.16
CA CYS A 83 1.96 -6.16 11.47
C CYS A 83 0.82 -5.17 11.76
N LEU A 84 1.06 -4.12 12.58
CA LEU A 84 0.06 -3.07 12.80
C LEU A 84 -0.12 -2.23 11.54
N GLU A 85 -1.37 -1.91 11.19
CA GLU A 85 -1.65 -0.91 10.15
C GLU A 85 -1.12 0.46 10.59
N ASP A 86 -0.85 1.35 9.64
CA ASP A 86 -0.24 2.67 9.94
C ASP A 86 -1.01 3.46 10.99
N ALA A 87 -2.35 3.45 10.91
CA ALA A 87 -3.20 4.16 11.86
C ALA A 87 -3.07 3.62 13.29
N ASP A 88 -3.05 2.30 13.44
CA ASP A 88 -2.91 1.63 14.74
C ASP A 88 -1.51 1.80 15.31
N LEU A 89 -0.48 1.75 14.46
CA LEU A 89 0.90 2.00 14.85
C LEU A 89 1.09 3.45 15.33
N MET A 90 0.52 4.43 14.63
CA MET A 90 0.53 5.83 15.04
C MET A 90 -0.25 6.05 16.35
N GLN A 91 -1.36 5.35 16.54
CA GLN A 91 -2.14 5.41 17.78
C GLN A 91 -1.34 4.83 18.95
N LEU A 92 -0.75 3.64 18.79
CA LEU A 92 0.12 3.04 19.78
C LEU A 92 1.31 3.95 20.12
N HIS A 93 1.93 4.59 19.13
CA HIS A 93 3.01 5.55 19.38
C HIS A 93 2.57 6.69 20.31
N ARG A 94 1.39 7.29 20.05
CA ARG A 94 0.83 8.35 20.91
C ARG A 94 0.54 7.84 22.32
N GLU A 95 -0.07 6.67 22.46
CA GLU A 95 -0.35 6.04 23.75
C GLU A 95 0.94 5.78 24.54
N MET A 96 2.00 5.31 23.89
CA MET A 96 3.30 5.04 24.52
C MET A 96 4.02 6.32 24.96
N GLU A 97 3.94 7.41 24.19
CA GLU A 97 4.50 8.71 24.61
C GLU A 97 3.72 9.31 25.78
N TYR A 98 2.39 9.16 25.79
CA TYR A 98 1.58 9.59 26.93
C TYR A 98 1.89 8.75 28.18
N ALA A 99 2.01 7.43 28.04
CA ALA A 99 2.43 6.54 29.13
C ALA A 99 3.81 6.93 29.70
N ARG A 100 4.74 7.33 28.83
CA ARG A 100 6.06 7.85 29.23
C ARG A 100 5.92 9.09 30.13
N GLU A 101 5.04 10.02 29.78
CA GLU A 101 4.75 11.21 30.59
C GLU A 101 4.18 10.82 31.95
N CYS A 102 3.21 9.93 31.99
CA CYS A 102 2.66 9.39 33.24
C CYS A 102 3.74 8.76 34.13
N CYS A 103 4.64 7.95 33.56
CA CYS A 103 5.75 7.36 34.31
C CYS A 103 6.67 8.41 34.94
N VAL A 104 6.94 9.52 34.23
CA VAL A 104 7.76 10.62 34.75
C VAL A 104 7.03 11.37 35.87
N GLU A 105 5.71 11.48 35.79
CA GLU A 105 4.86 12.14 36.78
C GLU A 105 4.50 11.23 37.97
N GLY A 106 4.88 9.94 37.93
CA GLY A 106 4.57 8.96 38.96
C GLY A 106 3.13 8.45 38.93
N VAL A 107 2.41 8.65 37.82
CA VAL A 107 1.06 8.14 37.57
C VAL A 107 1.16 6.75 36.93
N SER A 108 0.44 5.77 37.46
CA SER A 108 0.41 4.42 36.88
C SER A 108 -0.36 4.39 35.55
N ILE A 109 -0.07 3.40 34.72
CA ILE A 109 -0.74 3.23 33.41
C ILE A 109 -2.22 2.82 33.57
N GLU A 110 -2.57 2.17 34.67
CA GLU A 110 -3.95 1.87 35.06
C GLU A 110 -4.72 3.14 35.43
N GLU A 111 -4.14 4.01 36.27
CA GLU A 111 -4.75 5.30 36.63
C GLU A 111 -4.90 6.24 35.43
N ALA A 112 -3.94 6.19 34.50
CA ALA A 112 -4.01 6.91 33.23
C ALA A 112 -5.06 6.35 32.24
N GLY A 113 -5.71 5.22 32.57
CA GLY A 113 -6.76 4.62 31.73
C GLY A 113 -6.24 3.98 30.44
N LEU A 114 -4.96 3.60 30.39
CA LEU A 114 -4.33 3.04 29.17
C LEU A 114 -4.53 1.52 29.02
N ILE A 115 -4.87 0.84 30.11
CA ILE A 115 -5.14 -0.60 30.12
C ILE A 115 -6.60 -0.85 29.74
N ARG A 116 -6.81 -1.64 28.69
CA ARG A 116 -8.11 -2.05 28.16
C ARG A 116 -8.37 -3.52 28.51
N ASN A 117 -9.64 -3.88 28.65
CA ASN A 117 -10.02 -5.27 28.76
C ASN A 117 -9.94 -5.95 27.38
N VAL A 118 -8.95 -6.84 27.21
CA VAL A 118 -8.75 -7.65 26.00
C VAL A 118 -9.20 -9.10 26.16
N ALA A 119 -9.93 -9.42 27.24
CA ALA A 119 -10.43 -10.77 27.45
C ALA A 119 -11.32 -11.20 26.28
N ILE A 120 -11.13 -12.44 25.82
CA ILE A 120 -12.03 -13.06 24.85
C ILE A 120 -13.38 -13.25 25.57
N PRO A 121 -14.49 -12.75 25.03
CA PRO A 121 -15.80 -12.95 25.64
C PRO A 121 -16.09 -14.44 25.77
N ALA A 122 -16.73 -14.84 26.87
CA ALA A 122 -17.19 -16.21 27.03
C ALA A 122 -18.18 -16.53 25.90
N ALA A 123 -18.07 -17.73 25.31
CA ALA A 123 -19.11 -18.24 24.43
C ALA A 123 -20.32 -18.58 25.31
N ASP A 124 -21.39 -17.80 25.18
CA ASP A 124 -22.70 -18.12 25.74
C ASP A 124 -23.30 -19.40 25.10
#